data_AF-A0A7S4DL73-F1
#
_entry.id   AF-A0A7S4DL73-F1
#
_cell.length_a   1.000
_cell.length_b   1.000
_cell.length_c   1.000
_cell.angle_alpha   90.00
_cell.angle_beta   90.00
_cell.angle_gamma   90.00
#
_symmetry.space_group_name_H-M   'P 1'
#
loop_
_entity.id
_entity.type
_entity.pdbx_description
1 polymer ?
#
loop_
_entity_poly.entity_id
_entity_poly.type
_entity_poly.pdbx_seq_one_letter_code
_entity_poly.pdbx_strand_id
1 'polypeptide(L)'
;MLQLADGVAPTLLVVKDHTGAVFGGFAEGAWRRSGDRYYGEAGTFVFRLLPGGAGAQGFHWRGKNRYFMLCNQEGLALGGGGHFALFLDPDFYHGSSGACTTFESPPLCGEEAGSPSPPSHPPRPPVPPGAAAPPGSAAAGGGGGGDSRAFTCQEVELWAVRPATAPPLASRIRDRAHSFGN
;
A
#
# COMPACT_ATOMS: atom_id res chain seq x y z
N MET A 1 -1.79 12.76 -7.12
CA MET A 1 -1.95 12.27 -5.73
C MET A 1 -0.64 12.39 -4.93
N LEU A 2 0.43 11.68 -5.30
CA LEU A 2 1.70 11.70 -4.55
C LEU A 2 2.36 13.09 -4.43
N GLN A 3 2.23 13.95 -5.45
CA GLN A 3 2.73 15.34 -5.37
C GLN A 3 2.00 16.19 -4.31
N LEU A 4 0.74 15.86 -4.00
CA LEU A 4 -0.04 16.53 -2.95
C LEU A 4 0.28 15.99 -1.55
N ALA A 5 0.88 14.80 -1.47
CA ALA A 5 1.27 14.14 -0.24
C ALA A 5 2.77 14.27 0.06
N ASP A 6 3.48 15.14 -0.67
CA ASP A 6 4.91 15.34 -0.46
C ASP A 6 5.20 15.82 0.97
N GLY A 7 6.11 15.12 1.64
CA GLY A 7 6.43 15.35 3.06
C GLY A 7 5.33 14.97 4.06
N VAL A 8 4.18 14.42 3.61
CA VAL A 8 3.08 14.05 4.50
C VAL A 8 3.27 12.63 5.04
N ALA A 9 3.31 12.51 6.37
CA ALA A 9 3.36 11.24 7.07
C ALA A 9 2.81 11.38 8.51
N PRO A 10 2.24 10.30 9.09
CA PRO A 10 1.89 9.05 8.42
C PRO A 10 0.67 9.21 7.50
N THR A 11 0.46 8.27 6.57
CA THR A 11 -0.68 8.27 5.64
C THR A 11 -1.41 6.94 5.62
N LEU A 12 -2.71 6.98 5.31
CA LEU A 12 -3.55 5.81 5.08
C LEU A 12 -3.96 5.80 3.61
N LEU A 13 -3.48 4.82 2.86
CA LEU A 13 -3.90 4.54 1.49
C LEU A 13 -5.06 3.56 1.53
N VAL A 14 -6.17 3.91 0.90
CA VAL A 14 -7.38 3.08 0.80
C VAL A 14 -7.70 2.90 -0.68
N VAL A 15 -7.95 1.65 -1.07
CA VAL A 15 -8.32 1.23 -2.41
C VAL A 15 -9.65 0.51 -2.31
N LYS A 16 -10.59 0.90 -3.17
CA LYS A 16 -11.80 0.14 -3.46
C LYS A 16 -11.72 -0.35 -4.89
N ASP A 17 -11.81 -1.65 -5.09
CA ASP A 17 -11.83 -2.23 -6.43
C ASP A 17 -13.25 -2.29 -7.02
N HIS A 18 -13.34 -2.60 -8.32
CA HIS A 18 -14.61 -2.77 -9.02
C HIS A 18 -15.44 -3.98 -8.58
N THR A 19 -14.87 -4.89 -7.78
CA THR A 19 -15.62 -6.00 -7.16
C THR A 19 -16.26 -5.58 -5.82
N GLY A 20 -15.93 -4.39 -5.33
CA GLY A 20 -16.40 -3.85 -4.06
C GLY A 20 -15.50 -4.19 -2.87
N ALA A 21 -14.36 -4.87 -3.09
CA ALA A 21 -13.40 -5.14 -2.03
C ALA A 21 -12.69 -3.84 -1.65
N VAL A 22 -12.51 -3.62 -0.35
CA VAL A 22 -11.82 -2.45 0.20
C VAL A 22 -10.58 -2.91 0.96
N PHE A 23 -9.42 -2.41 0.59
CA PHE A 23 -8.13 -2.79 1.16
C PHE A 23 -7.14 -1.64 1.03
N GLY A 24 -5.97 -1.76 1.63
CA GLY A 24 -5.02 -0.66 1.63
C GLY A 24 -3.83 -0.87 2.52
N GLY A 25 -3.19 0.23 2.89
CA GLY A 25 -2.10 0.19 3.86
C GLY A 25 -1.86 1.51 4.56
N PHE A 26 -1.35 1.38 5.77
CA PHE A 26 -0.83 2.48 6.57
C PHE A 26 0.66 2.62 6.30
N ALA A 27 1.06 3.78 5.78
CA ALA A 27 2.43 4.15 5.53
C ALA A 27 2.92 5.07 6.65
N GLU A 28 3.82 4.56 7.49
CA GLU A 28 4.38 5.33 8.59
C GLU A 28 5.31 6.45 8.08
N GLY A 29 6.11 6.15 7.05
CA GLY A 29 7.01 7.11 6.41
C GLY A 29 6.35 7.89 5.28
N ALA A 30 6.89 9.07 4.99
CA ALA A 30 6.44 9.87 3.85
C ALA A 30 6.76 9.16 2.52
N TRP A 31 5.83 9.26 1.57
CA TRP A 31 6.04 8.75 0.23
C TRP A 31 7.13 9.55 -0.47
N ARG A 32 8.14 8.86 -1.00
CA ARG A 32 9.22 9.44 -1.79
C ARG A 32 9.56 8.57 -2.97
N ARG A 33 9.99 9.19 -4.07
CA ARG A 33 10.59 8.46 -5.18
C ARG A 33 11.92 7.87 -4.73
N SER A 34 11.97 6.55 -4.62
CA SER A 34 13.15 5.82 -4.14
C SER A 34 13.89 5.07 -5.25
N GLY A 35 13.37 5.11 -6.48
CA GLY A 35 13.79 4.21 -7.55
C GLY A 35 13.49 2.77 -7.15
N ASP A 36 14.38 1.84 -7.44
CA ASP A 36 14.14 0.40 -7.18
C ASP A 36 14.55 -0.04 -5.77
N ARG A 37 14.57 0.90 -4.81
CA ARG A 37 14.97 0.64 -3.43
C ARG A 37 13.80 0.75 -2.48
N TYR A 38 13.61 -0.30 -1.68
CA TYR A 38 12.66 -0.28 -0.58
C TYR A 38 13.07 0.73 0.50
N TYR A 39 12.06 1.29 1.15
CA TYR A 39 12.19 2.15 2.31
C TYR A 39 10.99 2.01 3.23
N GLY A 40 10.92 2.83 4.27
CA GLY A 40 9.80 2.90 5.21
C GLY A 40 10.21 2.41 6.59
N GLU A 41 9.24 2.43 7.49
CA GLU A 41 9.44 2.12 8.90
C GLU A 41 8.60 0.89 9.30
N ALA A 42 8.98 0.30 10.43
CA ALA A 42 8.42 -0.94 10.97
C ALA A 42 6.92 -0.88 11.33
N GLY A 43 6.38 0.31 11.56
CA GLY A 43 4.96 0.56 11.81
C GLY A 43 4.11 0.60 10.56
N THR A 44 4.69 0.47 9.36
CA THR A 44 3.95 0.26 8.11
C THR A 44 3.20 -1.08 8.15
N PHE A 45 1.94 -1.11 7.74
CA PHE A 45 1.14 -2.33 7.66
C PHE A 45 0.11 -2.26 6.53
N VAL A 46 -0.38 -3.42 6.09
CA VAL A 46 -1.47 -3.50 5.09
C VAL A 46 -2.73 -4.05 5.73
N PHE A 47 -3.89 -3.77 5.14
CA PHE A 47 -5.17 -4.26 5.65
C PHE A 47 -6.15 -4.58 4.51
N ARG A 48 -7.17 -5.37 4.84
CA ARG A 48 -8.38 -5.56 4.05
C ARG A 48 -9.62 -5.43 4.93
N LEU A 49 -10.70 -4.88 4.39
CA LEU A 49 -12.00 -4.90 5.05
C LEU A 49 -12.70 -6.23 4.79
N LEU A 50 -13.31 -6.78 5.84
CA LEU A 50 -14.08 -8.01 5.75
C LEU A 50 -15.50 -7.71 5.24
N PRO A 51 -16.09 -8.58 4.40
CA PRO A 51 -17.45 -8.40 3.90
C PRO A 51 -18.48 -8.26 5.01
N GLY A 52 -19.61 -7.63 4.69
CA GLY A 52 -20.73 -7.49 5.62
C GLY A 52 -20.45 -6.60 6.84
N GLY A 53 -19.37 -5.79 6.81
CA GLY A 53 -19.01 -4.92 7.92
C GLY A 53 -18.41 -5.65 9.12
N ALA A 54 -17.88 -6.86 8.94
CA ALA A 54 -17.26 -7.66 10.01
C ALA A 54 -15.95 -7.08 10.57
N GLY A 55 -15.53 -5.90 10.09
CA GLY A 55 -14.35 -5.17 10.55
C GLY A 55 -13.22 -5.16 9.54
N ALA A 56 -12.01 -4.93 10.02
CA ALA A 56 -10.80 -4.90 9.21
C ALA A 56 -9.80 -5.94 9.72
N GLN A 57 -9.11 -6.60 8.79
CA GLN A 57 -7.97 -7.47 9.09
C GLN A 57 -6.67 -6.75 8.74
N GLY A 58 -5.86 -6.47 9.75
CA GLY A 58 -4.54 -5.84 9.60
C GLY A 58 -3.39 -6.85 9.62
N PHE A 59 -2.41 -6.65 8.73
CA PHE A 59 -1.21 -7.46 8.60
C PHE A 59 0.01 -6.59 8.87
N HIS A 60 0.58 -6.77 10.07
CA HIS A 60 1.73 -6.01 10.54
C HIS A 60 3.04 -6.72 10.22
N TRP A 61 4.12 -5.95 10.15
CA TRP A 61 5.46 -6.50 10.01
C TRP A 61 5.83 -7.48 11.13
N ARG A 62 6.47 -8.60 10.76
CA ARG A 62 6.87 -9.67 11.68
C ARG A 62 8.38 -9.87 11.83
N GLY A 63 9.20 -8.97 11.27
CA GLY A 63 10.67 -9.03 11.44
C GLY A 63 11.44 -9.77 10.34
N LYS A 64 10.78 -10.34 9.32
CA LYS A 64 11.44 -11.20 8.31
C LYS A 64 12.34 -10.44 7.32
N ASN A 65 11.94 -9.25 6.90
CA ASN A 65 12.71 -8.38 6.00
C ASN A 65 12.32 -6.90 6.23
N ARG A 66 12.83 -5.95 5.44
CA ARG A 66 12.49 -4.52 5.55
C ARG A 66 11.96 -3.92 4.23
N TYR A 67 11.17 -4.70 3.50
CA TYR A 67 10.64 -4.31 2.18
C TYR A 67 9.28 -3.61 2.31
N PHE A 68 9.20 -2.52 3.08
CA PHE A 68 7.93 -1.90 3.50
C PHE A 68 7.24 -1.10 2.41
N MET A 69 7.95 -0.15 1.81
CA MET A 69 7.44 0.80 0.82
C MET A 69 8.38 0.87 -0.37
N LEU A 70 7.84 1.04 -1.57
CA LEU A 70 8.57 1.27 -2.81
C LEU A 70 7.79 2.30 -3.63
N CYS A 71 8.48 3.26 -4.24
CA CYS A 71 7.85 4.16 -5.21
C CYS A 71 8.85 4.55 -6.29
N ASN A 72 8.57 4.14 -7.51
CA ASN A 72 9.39 4.36 -8.70
C ASN A 72 8.51 4.89 -9.85
N GLN A 73 9.01 4.80 -11.09
CA GLN A 73 8.26 5.24 -12.27
C GLN A 73 7.10 4.32 -12.63
N GLU A 74 7.13 3.06 -12.17
CA GLU A 74 6.13 2.04 -12.45
C GLU A 74 4.96 2.12 -11.48
N GLY A 75 5.11 2.81 -10.35
CA GLY A 75 4.03 3.05 -9.42
C GLY A 75 4.49 3.09 -7.97
N LEU A 76 3.56 2.74 -7.08
CA LEU A 76 3.84 2.58 -5.66
C LEU A 76 3.53 1.16 -5.22
N ALA A 77 4.29 0.67 -4.25
CA ALA A 77 4.05 -0.62 -3.63
C ALA A 77 4.23 -0.57 -2.11
N LEU A 78 3.47 -1.44 -1.44
CA LEU A 78 3.63 -1.79 -0.04
C LEU A 78 3.90 -3.29 0.08
N GLY A 79 4.90 -3.63 0.89
CA GLY A 79 5.22 -5.00 1.33
C GLY A 79 5.75 -5.89 0.22
N GLY A 80 7.05 -6.15 0.19
CA GLY A 80 7.69 -7.06 -0.77
C GLY A 80 8.02 -8.46 -0.24
N GLY A 81 8.98 -9.11 -0.90
CA GLY A 81 9.51 -10.43 -0.53
C GLY A 81 8.73 -11.58 -1.15
N GLY A 82 8.66 -11.63 -2.48
CA GLY A 82 7.79 -12.51 -3.26
C GLY A 82 6.95 -11.67 -4.21
N HIS A 83 5.69 -11.41 -3.84
CA HIS A 83 4.83 -10.43 -4.48
C HIS A 83 4.75 -9.14 -3.65
N PHE A 84 4.18 -8.09 -4.25
CA PHE A 84 3.75 -6.91 -3.51
C PHE A 84 2.42 -7.20 -2.81
N ALA A 85 2.32 -6.89 -1.52
CA ALA A 85 1.03 -6.98 -0.81
C ALA A 85 0.01 -6.02 -1.44
N LEU A 86 0.48 -4.84 -1.84
CA LEU A 86 -0.27 -3.89 -2.63
C LEU A 86 0.65 -3.21 -3.62
N PHE A 87 0.28 -3.19 -4.89
CA PHE A 87 0.90 -2.40 -5.94
C PHE A 87 -0.19 -1.61 -6.66
N LEU A 88 0.09 -0.34 -6.97
CA LEU A 88 -0.74 0.51 -7.80
C LEU A 88 0.13 1.11 -8.90
N ASP A 89 -0.40 1.13 -10.12
CA ASP A 89 0.21 1.80 -11.26
C ASP A 89 0.23 3.34 -11.07
N PRO A 90 0.97 4.09 -11.92
CA PRO A 90 1.12 5.54 -11.75
C PRO A 90 -0.19 6.32 -11.94
N ASP A 91 -1.14 5.71 -12.65
CA ASP A 91 -2.46 6.28 -12.94
C ASP A 91 -3.51 5.94 -11.86
N PHE A 92 -3.13 5.13 -10.86
CA PHE A 92 -4.00 4.64 -9.79
C PHE A 92 -5.25 3.92 -10.29
N TYR A 93 -5.14 3.28 -11.45
CA TYR A 93 -6.27 2.63 -12.11
C TYR A 93 -6.13 1.11 -12.08
N HIS A 94 -4.92 0.57 -12.29
CA HIS A 94 -4.65 -0.85 -12.10
C HIS A 94 -3.75 -1.10 -10.90
N GLY A 95 -3.90 -2.28 -10.32
CA GLY A 95 -3.01 -2.74 -9.29
C GLY A 95 -2.91 -4.26 -9.23
N SER A 96 -2.02 -4.71 -8.35
CA SER A 96 -1.94 -6.12 -8.00
C SER A 96 -1.73 -6.30 -6.51
N SER A 97 -2.22 -7.42 -5.99
CA SER A 97 -2.05 -7.81 -4.60
C SER A 97 -1.70 -9.29 -4.55
N GLY A 98 -0.58 -9.60 -3.92
CA GLY A 98 -0.12 -10.96 -3.76
C GLY A 98 0.40 -11.26 -2.36
N ALA A 99 0.64 -12.55 -2.11
CA ALA A 99 1.23 -12.96 -0.84
C ALA A 99 2.63 -12.36 -0.67
N CYS A 100 2.91 -11.75 0.48
CA CYS A 100 4.19 -11.09 0.74
C CYS A 100 4.83 -11.57 2.04
N THR A 101 6.16 -11.67 2.05
CA THR A 101 6.92 -12.09 3.24
C THR A 101 7.02 -10.97 4.28
N THR A 102 6.97 -9.70 3.85
CA THR A 102 7.16 -8.54 4.74
C THR A 102 6.09 -8.48 5.84
N PHE A 103 4.82 -8.60 5.45
CA PHE A 103 3.67 -8.52 6.35
C PHE A 103 3.05 -9.88 6.64
N GLU A 104 3.55 -10.94 5.99
CA GLU A 104 2.94 -12.27 6.01
C GLU A 104 1.45 -12.21 5.62
N SER A 105 1.13 -11.31 4.69
CA SER A 105 -0.23 -11.12 4.21
C SER A 105 -0.52 -12.05 3.03
N PRO A 106 -1.73 -12.62 2.95
CA PRO A 106 -2.26 -13.16 1.69
C PRO A 106 -2.57 -12.01 0.71
N PRO A 107 -3.01 -12.32 -0.53
CA PRO A 107 -3.65 -11.32 -1.38
C PRO A 107 -4.78 -10.59 -0.63
N LEU A 108 -4.79 -9.27 -0.71
CA LEU A 108 -5.75 -8.41 -0.04
C LEU A 108 -7.09 -8.36 -0.77
N CYS A 109 -7.10 -8.68 -2.06
CA CYS A 109 -8.27 -8.74 -2.92
C CYS A 109 -8.42 -10.12 -3.58
N GLY A 110 -9.62 -10.43 -4.08
CA GLY A 110 -9.88 -11.64 -4.86
C GLY A 110 -10.01 -12.95 -4.08
N GLU A 111 -10.18 -12.91 -2.74
CA GLU A 111 -10.70 -14.05 -1.99
C GLU A 111 -12.22 -13.96 -1.85
N GLU A 112 -12.91 -14.98 -2.36
CA GLU A 112 -14.23 -15.38 -1.89
C GLU A 112 -14.15 -15.60 -0.37
N ALA A 113 -15.04 -14.94 0.37
CA ALA A 113 -15.15 -15.07 1.81
C ALA A 113 -15.57 -16.51 2.19
N GLY A 114 -14.62 -17.43 2.36
CA GLY A 114 -14.93 -18.77 2.86
C GLY A 114 -13.98 -19.93 2.59
N SER A 115 -12.77 -19.74 2.04
CA SER A 115 -11.86 -20.88 1.87
C SER A 115 -11.00 -21.13 3.12
N PRO A 116 -10.95 -22.37 3.67
CA PRO A 116 -10.06 -22.69 4.77
C PRO A 116 -8.60 -22.56 4.32
N SER A 117 -7.79 -21.90 5.15
CA SER A 117 -6.37 -21.63 4.91
C SER A 117 -5.64 -22.90 4.41
N PRO A 118 -4.94 -22.87 3.26
CA PRO A 118 -4.11 -24.01 2.87
C PRO A 118 -2.92 -24.16 3.83
N PRO A 119 -2.51 -25.39 4.16
CA PRO A 119 -1.41 -25.64 5.08
C PRO A 119 -0.08 -25.14 4.50
N SER A 120 0.68 -24.48 5.37
CA SER A 120 2.09 -24.08 5.25
C SER A 120 2.92 -24.85 4.20
N HIS A 121 3.19 -24.22 3.06
CA HIS A 121 4.31 -24.62 2.19
C HIS A 121 5.65 -24.21 2.80
N PRO A 122 6.74 -24.97 2.56
CA PRO A 122 8.06 -24.66 3.10
C PRO A 122 8.60 -23.31 2.57
N PRO A 123 9.40 -22.58 3.37
CA PRO A 123 9.89 -21.27 3.01
C PRO A 123 10.82 -21.34 1.78
N ARG A 124 10.52 -20.53 0.75
CA ARG A 124 11.48 -20.24 -0.32
C ARG A 124 12.75 -19.62 0.28
N PRO A 125 13.95 -19.93 -0.27
CA PRO A 125 15.21 -19.43 0.27
C PRO A 125 15.29 -17.89 0.22
N PRO A 126 15.96 -17.25 1.21
CA PRO A 126 16.05 -15.80 1.30
C PRO A 126 16.86 -15.23 0.13
N VAL A 127 16.37 -14.12 -0.46
CA VAL A 127 17.13 -13.35 -1.43
C VAL A 127 18.31 -12.66 -0.71
N PRO A 128 19.54 -12.72 -1.24
CA PRO A 128 20.71 -12.14 -0.57
C PRO A 128 20.64 -10.60 -0.55
N PRO A 129 21.12 -9.96 0.53
CA PRO A 129 21.17 -8.51 0.62
C PRO A 129 22.15 -7.94 -0.42
N GLY A 130 21.65 -7.10 -1.33
CA GLY A 130 22.43 -6.47 -2.39
C GLY A 130 22.06 -6.86 -3.82
N ALA A 131 21.09 -7.78 -4.01
CA ALA A 131 20.55 -8.06 -5.33
C ALA A 131 19.69 -6.87 -5.81
N ALA A 132 20.06 -6.29 -6.95
CA ALA A 132 19.18 -5.41 -7.71
C ALA A 132 17.82 -6.11 -7.91
N ALA A 133 16.73 -5.33 -7.92
CA ALA A 133 15.43 -5.83 -8.34
C ALA A 133 15.60 -6.64 -9.63
N PRO A 134 15.00 -7.86 -9.73
CA PRO A 134 15.20 -8.68 -10.91
C PRO A 134 14.80 -7.86 -12.16
N PRO A 135 15.64 -7.81 -13.20
CA PRO A 135 15.25 -7.15 -14.45
C PRO A 135 14.06 -7.92 -15.03
N GLY A 136 12.91 -7.25 -15.08
CA GLY A 136 11.63 -7.91 -15.43
C GLY A 136 10.38 -7.26 -14.83
N SER A 137 10.46 -6.07 -14.23
CA SER A 137 9.28 -5.25 -13.90
C SER A 137 8.68 -4.58 -15.16
N ALA A 138 8.55 -5.37 -16.23
CA ALA A 138 7.72 -4.98 -17.34
C ALA A 138 6.26 -5.19 -16.91
N ALA A 139 5.52 -4.09 -16.85
CA ALA A 139 4.08 -4.11 -16.92
C ALA A 139 3.61 -5.08 -18.03
N ALA A 140 2.54 -5.82 -17.72
CA ALA A 140 1.76 -6.68 -18.61
C ALA A 140 2.43 -7.97 -19.13
N GLY A 141 1.89 -9.12 -18.70
CA GLY A 141 2.12 -10.41 -19.32
C GLY A 141 1.78 -11.56 -18.39
N GLY A 142 0.59 -12.16 -18.57
CA GLY A 142 0.14 -13.29 -17.76
C GLY A 142 1.06 -14.51 -17.83
N GLY A 143 1.11 -15.28 -16.73
CA GLY A 143 1.69 -16.62 -16.70
C GLY A 143 2.22 -17.06 -15.34
N GLY A 144 1.43 -17.86 -14.61
CA GLY A 144 1.96 -18.97 -13.80
C GLY A 144 2.53 -18.67 -12.41
N GLY A 145 1.66 -18.32 -11.45
CA GLY A 145 1.94 -18.42 -10.01
C GLY A 145 0.68 -17.98 -9.25
N GLY A 146 -0.02 -18.92 -8.61
CA GLY A 146 -1.40 -18.73 -8.11
C GLY A 146 -1.60 -17.73 -6.96
N ASP A 147 -0.57 -16.97 -6.57
CA ASP A 147 -0.53 -16.19 -5.33
C ASP A 147 -0.59 -14.67 -5.53
N SER A 148 -0.82 -14.18 -6.77
CA SER A 148 -1.02 -12.74 -7.05
C SER A 148 -2.31 -12.50 -7.84
N ARG A 149 -3.05 -11.47 -7.44
CA ARG A 149 -4.36 -11.08 -7.99
C ARG A 149 -4.26 -9.67 -8.57
N ALA A 150 -4.63 -9.52 -9.83
CA ALA A 150 -4.80 -8.19 -10.44
C ALA A 150 -6.17 -7.62 -10.06
N PHE A 151 -6.26 -6.30 -9.92
CA PHE A 151 -7.51 -5.58 -9.67
C PHE A 151 -7.53 -4.26 -10.44
N THR A 152 -8.75 -3.75 -10.67
CA THR A 152 -8.98 -2.40 -11.19
C THR A 152 -9.60 -1.55 -10.10
N CYS A 153 -9.10 -0.33 -9.95
CA CYS A 153 -9.51 0.60 -8.91
C CYS A 153 -10.79 1.29 -9.34
N GLN A 154 -11.84 1.15 -8.52
CA GLN A 154 -13.01 2.02 -8.59
C GLN A 154 -12.70 3.37 -7.92
N GLU A 155 -11.98 3.34 -6.80
CA GLU A 155 -11.68 4.52 -6.00
C GLU A 155 -10.35 4.33 -5.25
N VAL A 156 -9.55 5.38 -5.19
CA VAL A 156 -8.29 5.42 -4.43
C VAL A 156 -8.26 6.70 -3.60
N GLU A 157 -8.13 6.55 -2.29
CA GLU A 157 -8.04 7.65 -1.34
C GLU A 157 -6.71 7.60 -0.58
N LEU A 158 -6.16 8.77 -0.30
CA LEU A 158 -4.96 8.92 0.52
C LEU A 158 -5.22 9.95 1.62
N TRP A 159 -5.17 9.50 2.87
CA TRP A 159 -5.49 10.31 4.04
C TRP A 159 -4.25 10.59 4.88
N ALA A 160 -4.04 11.84 5.28
CA ALA A 160 -3.05 12.18 6.31
C ALA A 160 -3.56 11.71 7.68
N VAL A 161 -2.77 10.93 8.40
CA VAL A 161 -3.11 10.47 9.75
C VAL A 161 -2.40 11.36 10.76
N ARG A 162 -3.16 12.09 11.57
CA ARG A 162 -2.60 12.91 12.65
C ARG A 162 -2.53 12.08 13.94
N PRO A 163 -1.44 12.19 14.73
CA PRO A 163 -1.44 11.64 16.08
C PRO A 163 -2.60 12.24 16.88
N ALA A 164 -3.29 11.41 17.66
CA ALA A 164 -4.42 11.86 18.49
C ALA A 164 -4.02 12.95 19.52
N THR A 165 -2.73 13.10 19.79
CA THR A 165 -2.14 14.10 20.69
C THR A 165 -1.79 15.42 20.01
N ALA A 166 -2.00 15.55 18.70
CA ALA A 166 -1.74 16.81 18.00
C ALA A 166 -2.77 17.87 18.45
N PRO A 167 -2.34 19.04 18.96
CA PRO A 167 -3.27 20.09 19.33
C PRO A 167 -4.13 20.47 18.11
N PRO A 168 -5.44 20.70 18.28
CA PRO A 168 -6.28 21.20 17.19
C PRO A 168 -5.67 22.50 16.70
N LEU A 169 -5.52 22.63 15.37
CA LEU A 169 -4.84 23.77 14.76
C LEU A 169 -5.53 25.06 15.22
N ALA A 170 -4.87 25.83 16.08
CA ALA A 170 -5.29 27.20 16.35
C ALA A 170 -5.09 27.99 15.05
N SER A 171 -6.18 28.59 14.56
CA SER A 171 -6.27 29.58 13.47
C SER A 171 -6.03 29.10 12.02
N ARG A 172 -7.14 28.90 11.29
CA ARG A 172 -7.20 29.41 9.91
C ARG A 172 -7.30 30.93 10.02
N ILE A 173 -6.19 31.62 9.84
CA ILE A 173 -6.20 33.05 9.48
C ILE A 173 -6.90 33.13 8.12
N ARG A 174 -8.10 33.71 8.07
CA ARG A 174 -8.75 34.05 6.80
C ARG A 174 -7.93 35.18 6.19
N ASP A 175 -7.25 34.88 5.08
CA ASP A 175 -6.91 35.91 4.12
C ASP A 175 -8.21 36.47 3.55
N ARG A 176 -8.46 37.75 3.83
CA ARG A 176 -9.34 38.57 3.00
C ARG A 176 -8.71 39.94 2.85
N ALA A 177 -7.63 40.00 2.08
CA ALA A 177 -7.32 41.19 1.32
C ALA A 177 -8.38 41.33 0.22
N HIS A 178 -9.19 42.38 0.27
CA HIS A 178 -9.54 43.24 -0.87
C HIS A 178 -10.32 44.45 -0.32
N SER A 179 -9.62 45.59 -0.30
CA SER A 179 -10.16 46.95 -0.25
C SER A 179 -11.02 47.22 -1.49
N PHE A 180 -12.09 48.01 -1.37
CA PHE A 180 -12.51 49.03 -2.35
C PHE A 180 -13.58 49.98 -1.76
N GLY A 181 -13.30 51.30 -1.83
CA GLY A 181 -14.16 52.51 -1.93
C GLY A 181 -15.47 52.61 -1.12
N ASN A 182 -15.88 53.77 -0.59
CA ASN A 182 -15.59 55.18 -0.83
C ASN A 182 -15.91 55.95 0.46
#